data_AF-A0A7S2UTK5-F1
#
_entry.id   AF-A0A7S2UTK5-F1
#
_cell.length_a   1.000
_cell.length_b   1.000
_cell.length_c   1.000
_cell.angle_alpha   90.00
_cell.angle_beta   90.00
_cell.angle_gamma   90.00
#
_symmetry.space_group_name_H-M   'P 1'
#
loop_
_entity.id
_entity.type
_entity.pdbx_description
1 polymer ?
#
loop_
_entity_poly.entity_id
_entity_poly.type
_entity_poly.pdbx_seq_one_letter_code
_entity_poly.pdbx_strand_id
1 'polypeptide(L)'
;SGILPSFVSTSSAACASPKYVISPVKGQDFERQIETIRLDDEAAVAKVTPDRIYAMACHPTPHAVLACAGDKQGYVGLWNVDQTNTDNSSDGVHLFRPHSR
;
A
#
# COMPACT_ATOMS: atom_id res chain seq x y z
N SER A 1 -28.19 26.61 -26.79
CA SER A 1 -27.67 26.85 -25.44
C SER A 1 -27.54 25.52 -24.72
N GLY A 2 -26.34 24.96 -24.67
CA GLY A 2 -26.07 23.69 -23.98
C GLY A 2 -24.57 23.63 -23.69
N ILE A 3 -24.18 24.22 -22.56
CA ILE A 3 -22.80 24.40 -22.14
C ILE A 3 -22.26 23.06 -21.64
N LEU A 4 -21.14 22.60 -22.21
CA LEU A 4 -20.37 21.47 -21.70
C LEU A 4 -19.87 21.80 -20.28
N PRO A 5 -19.98 20.89 -19.30
CA PRO A 5 -19.32 21.10 -18.02
C PRO A 5 -17.81 20.93 -18.21
N SER A 6 -17.08 22.03 -18.03
CA SER A 6 -15.63 22.08 -17.95
C SER A 6 -15.13 21.19 -16.81
N PHE A 7 -14.29 20.21 -17.13
CA PHE A 7 -13.57 19.39 -16.15
C PHE A 7 -12.66 20.30 -15.32
N VAL A 8 -12.97 20.40 -14.02
CA VAL A 8 -12.19 21.20 -13.06
C VAL A 8 -10.86 20.51 -12.82
N SER A 9 -9.79 21.11 -13.35
CA SER A 9 -8.42 20.76 -12.99
C SER A 9 -8.21 21.13 -11.52
N THR A 10 -8.26 20.15 -10.62
CA THR A 10 -7.88 20.35 -9.22
C THR A 10 -6.42 20.80 -9.15
N SER A 11 -6.21 22.00 -8.63
CA SER A 11 -4.93 22.62 -8.43
C SER A 11 -3.99 21.72 -7.62
N SER A 12 -2.78 21.52 -8.15
CA SER A 12 -1.65 20.90 -7.47
C SER A 12 -1.43 21.55 -6.10
N ALA A 13 -1.72 20.80 -5.03
CA ALA A 13 -1.21 21.16 -3.71
C ALA A 13 0.31 21.06 -3.78
N ALA A 14 1.00 22.18 -3.54
CA ALA A 14 2.46 22.19 -3.43
C ALA A 14 2.87 21.24 -2.28
N CYS A 15 3.37 20.06 -2.66
CA CYS A 15 3.90 19.07 -1.76
C CYS A 15 5.22 19.60 -1.17
N ALA A 16 5.14 20.33 -0.05
CA ALA A 16 6.31 20.54 0.78
C ALA A 16 6.86 19.17 1.16
N SER A 17 8.06 18.84 0.68
CA SER A 17 8.70 17.56 0.98
C SER A 17 8.78 17.40 2.49
N PRO A 18 8.26 16.30 3.07
CA PRO A 18 8.31 16.08 4.51
C PRO A 18 9.77 16.14 4.96
N LYS A 19 10.06 17.00 5.94
CA LYS A 19 11.36 17.04 6.59
C LYS A 19 11.52 15.72 7.34
N TYR A 20 12.36 14.82 6.84
CA TYR A 20 12.62 13.56 7.52
C TYR A 20 13.35 13.84 8.84
N VAL A 21 12.71 13.49 9.95
CA VAL A 21 13.30 13.57 11.28
C VAL A 21 13.85 12.19 11.61
N ILE A 22 15.18 12.06 11.66
CA ILE A 22 15.83 10.91 12.28
C ILE A 22 15.80 11.17 13.77
N SER A 23 14.82 10.61 14.48
CA SER A 23 14.89 10.54 15.94
C SER A 23 15.98 9.52 16.31
N PRO A 24 16.88 9.83 17.27
CA PRO A 24 17.79 8.84 17.81
C PRO A 24 16.96 7.85 18.64
N VAL A 25 16.46 6.80 17.99
CA VAL A 25 15.81 5.68 18.68
C VAL A 25 16.91 4.94 19.44
N LYS A 26 16.77 4.87 20.78
CA LYS A 26 17.60 3.96 21.58
C LYS A 26 17.20 2.54 21.18
N GLY A 27 18.12 1.77 20.58
CA GLY A 27 17.81 0.50 19.91
C GLY A 27 17.13 -0.57 20.78
N GLN A 28 17.26 -0.48 22.11
CA GLN A 28 16.81 -1.51 23.05
C GLN A 28 15.29 -1.78 23.03
N ASP A 29 14.46 -0.78 22.73
CA ASP A 29 13.00 -0.97 22.68
C ASP A 29 12.56 -1.56 21.33
N PHE A 30 13.25 -1.20 20.25
CA PHE A 30 12.97 -1.69 18.90
C PHE A 30 13.43 -3.14 18.70
N GLU A 31 14.59 -3.50 19.26
CA GLU A 31 15.11 -4.88 19.26
C GLU A 31 14.08 -5.83 19.87
N ARG A 32 13.53 -5.48 21.04
CA ARG A 32 12.47 -6.26 21.69
C ARG A 32 11.20 -6.35 20.87
N GLN A 33 10.81 -5.26 20.20
CA GLN A 33 9.64 -5.28 19.32
C GLN A 33 9.84 -6.23 18.14
N ILE A 34 11.01 -6.23 17.49
CA ILE A 34 11.31 -7.16 16.38
C ILE A 34 11.30 -8.61 16.86
N GLU A 35 11.88 -8.92 18.02
CA GLU A 35 11.89 -10.28 18.58
C GLU A 35 10.48 -10.85 18.78
N THR A 36 9.49 -9.97 18.97
CA THR A 36 8.10 -10.35 19.19
C THR A 36 7.29 -10.48 17.89
N ILE A 37 7.82 -10.04 16.74
CA ILE A 37 7.13 -10.15 15.45
C ILE A 37 7.06 -11.63 15.04
N ARG A 38 5.84 -12.15 14.89
CA ARG A 38 5.56 -13.52 14.43
C ARG A 38 4.48 -13.51 13.37
N LEU A 39 4.52 -14.52 12.51
CA LEU A 39 3.48 -14.81 11.52
C LEU A 39 2.60 -15.93 12.09
N ASP A 40 1.55 -15.54 12.81
CA ASP A 40 0.65 -16.50 13.48
C ASP A 40 -0.60 -16.82 12.63
N ASP A 41 -0.97 -15.92 11.71
CA ASP A 41 -2.17 -16.04 10.87
C ASP A 41 -1.77 -16.17 9.38
N GLU A 42 -2.15 -17.29 8.76
CA GLU A 42 -1.93 -17.53 7.32
C GLU A 42 -2.75 -16.58 6.45
N ALA A 43 -3.89 -16.08 6.95
CA ALA A 43 -4.70 -15.09 6.23
C ALA A 43 -3.99 -13.72 6.15
N ALA A 44 -2.97 -13.49 6.99
CA ALA A 44 -2.15 -12.28 6.99
C ALA A 44 -0.92 -12.40 6.05
N VAL A 45 -0.95 -13.31 5.07
CA VAL A 45 0.13 -13.49 4.07
C VAL A 45 -0.48 -13.60 2.68
N ALA A 46 -0.07 -12.72 1.76
CA ALA A 46 -0.54 -12.76 0.38
C ALA A 46 0.56 -12.40 -0.65
N LYS A 47 0.52 -13.05 -1.82
CA LYS A 47 1.35 -12.69 -2.97
C LYS A 47 0.68 -11.55 -3.75
N VAL A 48 1.17 -10.33 -3.54
CA VAL A 48 0.55 -9.10 -4.07
C VAL A 48 0.84 -8.84 -5.57
N THR A 49 2.01 -9.26 -6.07
CA THR A 49 2.41 -9.08 -7.48
C THR A 49 3.01 -10.38 -8.05
N PRO A 50 2.92 -10.61 -9.38
CA PRO A 50 3.41 -11.84 -10.00
C PRO A 50 4.94 -11.97 -10.00
N ASP A 51 5.66 -10.85 -10.19
CA ASP A 51 7.13 -10.77 -10.25
C ASP A 51 7.71 -10.18 -8.94
N ARG A 52 9.03 -9.95 -8.88
CA ARG A 52 9.70 -9.38 -7.70
C ARG A 52 9.22 -7.95 -7.42
N ILE A 53 8.89 -7.67 -6.15
CA ILE A 53 8.52 -6.35 -5.64
C ILE A 53 9.77 -5.45 -5.58
N TYR A 54 9.67 -4.24 -6.13
CA TYR A 54 10.72 -3.22 -6.11
C TYR A 54 10.35 -2.00 -5.24
N ALA A 55 9.07 -1.78 -5.01
CA ALA A 55 8.58 -0.68 -4.19
C ALA A 55 7.33 -1.11 -3.41
N MET A 56 7.19 -0.56 -2.21
CA MET A 56 6.01 -0.77 -1.37
C MET A 56 5.64 0.54 -0.66
N ALA A 57 4.35 0.75 -0.43
CA ALA A 57 3.83 1.87 0.31
C ALA A 57 2.63 1.43 1.16
N CYS A 58 2.53 1.93 2.38
CA CYS A 58 1.36 1.72 3.23
C CYS A 58 0.48 2.97 3.16
N HIS A 59 -0.81 2.82 2.87
CA HIS A 59 -1.74 3.94 2.86
C HIS A 59 -2.04 4.39 4.29
N PRO A 60 -1.88 5.69 4.63
CA PRO A 60 -2.19 6.20 5.96
C PRO A 60 -3.71 6.36 6.12
N THR A 61 -4.41 5.25 6.31
CA THR A 61 -5.83 5.24 6.68
C THR A 61 -6.01 4.65 8.07
N PRO A 62 -6.86 5.25 8.93
CA PRO A 62 -7.08 4.74 10.29
C PRO A 62 -8.02 3.53 10.35
N HIS A 63 -8.66 3.18 9.23
CA HIS A 63 -9.73 2.19 9.19
C HIS A 63 -9.29 0.82 8.68
N ALA A 64 -8.17 0.75 7.97
CA ALA A 64 -7.68 -0.50 7.39
C ALA A 64 -6.18 -0.45 7.12
N VAL A 65 -5.51 -1.58 7.18
CA VAL A 65 -4.13 -1.72 6.74
C VAL A 65 -4.12 -2.01 5.24
N LEU A 66 -3.83 -0.95 4.47
CA LEU A 66 -3.72 -1.03 3.01
C LEU A 66 -2.26 -0.96 2.58
N ALA A 67 -1.80 -2.05 1.97
CA ALA A 67 -0.47 -2.15 1.39
C ALA A 67 -0.52 -2.05 -0.14
N CYS A 68 0.36 -1.25 -0.70
CA CYS A 68 0.59 -1.13 -2.15
C CYS A 68 1.94 -1.75 -2.46
N ALA A 69 2.04 -2.57 -3.50
CA ALA A 69 3.31 -3.13 -3.98
C ALA A 69 3.44 -2.99 -5.50
N GLY A 70 4.62 -2.60 -5.97
CA GLY A 70 4.93 -2.47 -7.39
C GLY A 70 6.03 -3.43 -7.82
N ASP A 71 5.86 -4.05 -8.99
CA ASP A 71 6.87 -4.92 -9.62
C ASP A 71 7.55 -4.27 -10.84
N LYS A 72 8.58 -4.94 -11.37
CA LYS A 72 9.36 -4.45 -12.52
C LYS A 72 8.63 -4.49 -13.85
N GLN A 73 7.52 -5.21 -13.96
CA GLN A 73 6.74 -5.35 -15.20
C GLN A 73 5.62 -4.29 -15.30
N GLY A 74 5.53 -3.43 -14.28
CA GLY A 74 4.53 -2.38 -14.19
C GLY A 74 3.21 -2.85 -13.57
N TYR A 75 3.20 -3.99 -12.88
CA TYR A 75 2.06 -4.34 -12.04
C TYR A 75 2.11 -3.57 -10.73
N VAL A 76 0.93 -3.13 -10.30
CA VAL A 76 0.70 -2.48 -9.01
C VAL A 76 -0.38 -3.28 -8.31
N GLY A 77 0.00 -4.00 -7.26
CA GLY A 77 -0.95 -4.71 -6.42
C GLY A 77 -1.34 -3.86 -5.20
N LEU A 78 -2.61 -3.91 -4.85
CA LEU A 78 -3.21 -3.29 -3.67
C LEU A 78 -3.75 -4.40 -2.79
N TRP A 79 -3.38 -4.43 -1.52
CA TRP A 79 -3.77 -5.47 -0.57
C TRP A 79 -4.42 -4.85 0.64
N ASN A 80 -5.65 -5.26 0.92
CA ASN A 80 -6.37 -4.95 2.14
C ASN A 80 -6.18 -6.10 3.13
N VAL A 81 -5.28 -5.92 4.10
CA VAL A 81 -4.88 -6.98 5.06
C VAL A 81 -6.04 -7.38 5.97
N ASP A 82 -6.91 -6.42 6.30
CA ASP A 82 -8.07 -6.67 7.18
C ASP A 82 -9.22 -7.39 6.46
N GLN A 83 -9.13 -7.55 5.13
CA GLN A 83 -10.15 -8.21 4.33
C GLN A 83 -9.93 -9.72 4.28
N THR A 84 -10.24 -10.38 5.38
CA THR A 84 -10.17 -11.85 5.54
C THR A 84 -11.45 -12.58 5.10
N ASN A 85 -12.33 -11.90 4.34
CA ASN A 85 -13.69 -12.39 4.06
C ASN A 85 -13.72 -13.70 3.24
N THR A 86 -14.46 -14.66 3.78
CA THR A 86 -14.62 -16.08 3.42
C THR A 86 -15.17 -16.36 2.01
N ASP A 87 -15.67 -15.34 1.30
CA ASP A 87 -16.45 -15.52 0.06
C ASP A 87 -15.70 -15.09 -1.22
N ASN A 88 -14.56 -14.40 -1.09
CA ASN A 88 -13.80 -13.90 -2.24
C ASN A 88 -12.44 -14.61 -2.33
N SER A 89 -12.22 -15.35 -3.42
CA SER A 89 -11.01 -16.13 -3.70
C SER A 89 -9.70 -15.30 -3.86
N SER A 90 -9.71 -14.00 -3.56
CA SER A 90 -8.61 -13.08 -3.92
C SER A 90 -7.79 -12.56 -2.74
N ASP A 91 -7.93 -13.10 -1.52
CA ASP A 91 -7.15 -12.74 -0.32
C ASP A 91 -7.07 -11.22 -0.04
N GLY A 92 -8.08 -10.45 -0.48
CA GLY A 92 -8.08 -8.98 -0.39
C GLY A 92 -7.07 -8.27 -1.32
N VAL A 93 -6.45 -9.00 -2.26
CA VAL A 93 -5.47 -8.50 -3.24
C VAL A 93 -6.17 -8.11 -4.55
N HIS A 94 -5.84 -6.92 -5.03
CA HIS A 94 -6.27 -6.38 -6.32
C HIS A 94 -5.04 -6.01 -7.15
N LEU A 95 -4.92 -6.59 -8.34
CA LEU A 95 -3.79 -6.36 -9.23
C LEU A 95 -4.17 -5.41 -10.37
N PHE A 96 -3.40 -4.34 -10.53
CA PHE A 96 -3.56 -3.36 -11.59
C PHE A 96 -2.32 -3.35 -12.49
N ARG A 97 -2.51 -3.00 -13.77
CA ARG A 97 -1.43 -2.73 -14.71
C ARG A 97 -1.77 -1.47 -15.51
N PRO A 98 -1.50 -0.28 -14.95
CA PRO A 98 -1.97 0.98 -15.53
C PRO A 98 -1.50 1.22 -16.98
N HIS A 99 -0.32 0.71 -17.33
CA HIS A 99 0.18 0.72 -18.69
C HIS A 99 0.30 -0.72 -19.19
N SER A 100 -0.66 -1.14 -20.02
CA SER A 100 -0.49 -2.32 -20.85
C SER A 100 0.26 -1.89 -22.11
N ARG A 101 1.29 -2.66 -22.47
CA ARG A 101 1.95 -2.54 -23.77
C ARG A 101 1.24 -3.44 -24.76
#